data_AF-A0A2H9SWY2-F1
#
_entry.id   AF-A0A2H9SWY2-F1
#
_cell.length_a   1.000
_cell.length_b   1.000
_cell.length_c   1.000
_cell.angle_alpha   90.00
_cell.angle_beta   90.00
_cell.angle_gamma   90.00
#
_symmetry.space_group_name_H-M   'P 1'
#
loop_
_entity.id
_entity.type
_entity.pdbx_description
1 polymer ?
#
loop_
_entity_poly.entity_id
_entity_poly.type
_entity_poly.pdbx_seq_one_letter_code
_entity_poly.pdbx_strand_id
1 'polypeptide(L)'
;MATIDQLDLSVYNLYAIRTKMLEQIDQQLSFKSAASIPPQTQLVDIYPRMTELDILLGIVPLHAPWAYFYPPRKLRDLRRSPFAFYRIAPTLGSNEEQEESESALAAIICETPEEEQEKLAIKNCFKQINKINDWLGFIIGRIGQFLQG
;
A
#
# COMPACT_ATOMS: atom_id res chain seq x y z
N MET A 1 -7.70 58.55 -7.62
CA MET A 1 -6.86 57.35 -7.47
C MET A 1 -6.61 57.20 -5.97
N ALA A 2 -7.34 56.31 -5.30
CA ALA A 2 -7.28 56.20 -3.84
C ALA A 2 -6.00 55.46 -3.45
N THR A 3 -5.13 56.11 -2.69
CA THR A 3 -3.92 55.50 -2.11
C THR A 3 -4.27 54.86 -0.76
N ILE A 4 -3.59 53.76 -0.44
CA ILE A 4 -3.82 52.88 0.71
C ILE A 4 -4.01 53.65 2.04
N ASP A 5 -3.35 54.79 2.21
CA ASP A 5 -3.39 55.62 3.42
C ASP A 5 -4.75 56.29 3.72
N GLN A 6 -5.74 56.22 2.81
CA GLN A 6 -7.07 56.81 3.00
C GLN A 6 -8.15 55.81 3.48
N LEU A 7 -7.77 54.56 3.78
CA LEU A 7 -8.72 53.55 4.24
C LEU A 7 -8.86 53.58 5.78
N ASP A 8 -10.09 53.43 6.26
CA ASP A 8 -10.36 53.34 7.70
C ASP A 8 -9.60 52.16 8.34
N LEU A 9 -9.17 52.35 9.60
CA LEU A 9 -8.45 51.35 10.39
C LEU A 9 -9.16 49.98 10.43
N SER A 10 -10.48 49.97 10.30
CA SER A 10 -11.31 48.77 10.20
C SER A 10 -10.96 47.90 8.99
N VAL A 11 -10.61 48.51 7.85
CA VAL A 11 -10.22 47.80 6.62
C VAL A 11 -8.88 47.10 6.81
N TYR A 12 -7.93 47.73 7.49
CA TYR A 12 -6.65 47.13 7.85
C TYR A 12 -6.80 45.95 8.81
N ASN A 13 -7.66 46.09 9.82
CA ASN A 13 -7.94 45.01 10.77
C ASN A 13 -8.62 43.83 10.06
N LEU A 14 -9.58 44.09 9.18
CA LEU A 14 -10.25 43.05 8.39
C LEU A 14 -9.28 42.35 7.43
N TYR A 15 -8.37 43.11 6.80
CA TYR A 15 -7.32 42.55 5.96
C TYR A 15 -6.38 41.65 6.77
N ALA A 16 -5.90 42.10 7.93
CA ALA A 16 -5.04 41.31 8.81
C ALA A 16 -5.71 40.04 9.35
N ILE A 17 -7.01 40.10 9.67
CA ILE A 17 -7.78 38.91 10.08
C ILE A 17 -7.89 37.93 8.91
N ARG A 18 -8.19 38.42 7.71
CA ARG A 18 -8.31 37.58 6.50
C ARG A 18 -6.98 36.91 6.14
N THR A 19 -5.87 37.62 6.20
CA THR A 19 -4.54 37.03 5.93
C THR A 19 -4.18 35.97 6.98
N LYS A 20 -4.43 36.24 8.26
CA LYS A 20 -4.19 35.28 9.34
C LYS A 20 -5.01 33.99 9.18
N MET A 21 -6.29 34.11 8.79
CA MET A 21 -7.13 32.94 8.51
C MET A 21 -6.60 32.11 7.33
N LEU A 22 -6.18 32.77 6.25
CA LEU A 22 -5.60 32.09 5.09
C LEU A 22 -4.30 31.35 5.45
N GLU A 23 -3.44 31.96 6.27
CA GLU A 23 -2.21 31.34 6.75
C GLU A 23 -2.48 30.11 7.63
N GLN A 24 -3.49 30.17 8.50
CA GLN A 24 -3.90 29.01 9.31
C GLN A 24 -4.44 27.85 8.46
N ILE A 25 -5.23 28.15 7.43
CA ILE A 25 -5.75 27.14 6.50
C ILE A 25 -4.60 26.51 5.70
N ASP A 26 -3.62 27.31 5.27
CA ASP A 26 -2.45 26.82 4.53
C ASP A 26 -1.56 25.93 5.42
N GLN A 27 -1.39 26.26 6.70
CA GLN A 27 -0.69 25.42 7.67
C GLN A 27 -1.40 24.08 7.91
N GLN A 28 -2.73 24.06 7.94
CA GLN A 28 -3.50 22.84 8.19
C GLN A 28 -3.57 21.92 6.97
N LEU A 29 -3.70 22.48 5.77
CA LEU A 29 -4.04 21.72 4.56
C LEU A 29 -2.91 21.69 3.52
N SER A 30 -1.83 22.44 3.73
CA SER A 30 -0.62 22.46 2.88
C SER A 30 -0.94 22.57 1.37
N PHE A 31 -1.94 23.38 1.02
CA PHE A 31 -2.48 23.46 -0.35
C PHE A 31 -1.43 23.91 -1.38
N LYS A 32 -0.48 24.76 -0.98
CA LYS A 32 0.63 25.18 -1.85
C LYS A 32 1.52 24.02 -2.29
N SER A 33 1.69 23.00 -1.45
CA SER A 33 2.43 21.77 -1.80
C SER A 33 1.56 20.72 -2.48
N ALA A 34 0.23 20.79 -2.38
CA ALA A 34 -0.66 19.88 -3.10
C ALA A 34 -0.60 20.11 -4.62
N ALA A 35 -0.39 21.35 -5.06
CA ALA A 35 -0.24 21.71 -6.46
C ALA A 35 1.08 21.25 -7.10
N SER A 36 2.11 20.93 -6.30
CA SER A 36 3.41 20.45 -6.79
C SER A 36 3.51 18.93 -6.91
N ILE A 37 2.50 18.18 -6.45
CA ILE A 37 2.44 16.73 -6.63
C ILE A 37 1.87 16.47 -8.03
N PRO A 38 2.68 15.96 -8.98
CA PRO A 38 2.15 15.60 -10.28
C PRO A 38 1.10 14.49 -10.09
N PRO A 39 -0.10 14.59 -10.70
CA PRO A 39 -1.08 13.53 -10.65
C PRO A 39 -0.50 12.31 -11.37
N GLN A 40 0.02 11.34 -10.61
CA GLN A 40 0.69 10.16 -11.18
C GLN A 40 -0.30 9.21 -11.88
N THR A 41 -1.60 9.42 -11.72
CA THR A 41 -2.65 8.59 -12.32
C THR A 41 -3.86 9.45 -12.68
N GLN A 42 -3.84 10.03 -13.88
CA GLN A 42 -5.10 10.40 -14.54
C GLN A 42 -5.68 9.11 -15.15
N LEU A 43 -6.74 8.57 -14.56
CA LEU A 43 -7.60 7.59 -15.24
C LEU A 43 -8.45 8.35 -16.26
N VAL A 44 -7.98 8.36 -17.51
CA VAL A 44 -8.56 9.18 -18.59
C VAL A 44 -9.86 8.58 -19.17
N ASP A 45 -10.22 7.34 -18.88
CA ASP A 45 -11.47 6.77 -19.41
C ASP A 45 -12.28 6.07 -18.31
N ILE A 46 -13.41 6.68 -17.94
CA ILE A 46 -14.44 6.09 -17.04
C ILE A 46 -15.48 5.30 -17.87
N TYR A 47 -15.49 5.51 -19.20
CA TYR A 47 -16.43 4.87 -20.10
C TYR A 47 -15.69 3.94 -21.06
N PRO A 48 -16.04 2.63 -21.11
CA PRO A 48 -15.47 1.75 -22.11
C PRO A 48 -15.89 2.26 -23.48
N ARG A 49 -14.93 2.43 -24.38
CA ARG A 49 -15.25 2.79 -25.78
C ARG A 49 -16.00 1.61 -26.40
N MET A 50 -16.94 1.87 -27.31
CA MET A 50 -17.73 0.81 -27.97
C MET A 50 -16.82 -0.27 -28.62
N THR A 51 -15.65 0.15 -29.11
CA THR A 51 -14.61 -0.75 -29.64
C THR A 51 -14.04 -1.72 -28.59
N GLU A 52 -13.96 -1.32 -27.33
CA GLU A 52 -13.49 -2.17 -26.22
C GLU A 52 -14.57 -3.15 -25.78
N LEU A 53 -15.83 -2.75 -25.84
CA LEU A 53 -16.96 -3.66 -25.63
C LEU A 53 -17.02 -4.74 -26.71
N ASP A 54 -16.79 -4.38 -27.98
CA ASP A 54 -16.75 -5.36 -29.07
C ASP A 54 -15.59 -6.35 -28.95
N ILE A 55 -14.45 -5.92 -28.39
CA ILE A 55 -13.32 -6.77 -28.02
C ILE A 55 -13.70 -7.71 -26.87
N LEU A 56 -14.34 -7.19 -25.81
CA LEU A 56 -14.80 -7.99 -24.67
C LEU A 56 -15.85 -9.04 -25.08
N LEU A 57 -16.72 -8.69 -26.01
CA LEU A 57 -17.78 -9.57 -26.52
C LEU A 57 -17.28 -10.53 -27.62
N GLY A 58 -16.01 -10.42 -28.03
CA GLY A 58 -15.39 -11.31 -29.02
C GLY A 58 -15.95 -11.14 -30.44
N ILE A 59 -16.61 -10.01 -30.73
CA ILE A 59 -17.22 -9.71 -32.03
C ILE A 59 -16.13 -9.37 -33.06
N VAL A 60 -15.03 -8.74 -32.60
CA VAL A 60 -13.93 -8.30 -33.45
C VAL A 60 -12.67 -9.15 -33.16
N PRO A 61 -11.99 -9.68 -34.19
CA PRO A 61 -10.71 -10.34 -34.00
C PRO A 61 -9.64 -9.32 -33.60
N LEU A 62 -9.05 -9.51 -32.42
CA LEU A 62 -7.91 -8.72 -31.94
C LEU A 62 -6.74 -8.84 -32.93
N HIS A 63 -6.26 -7.71 -33.44
CA HIS A 63 -4.88 -7.66 -33.94
C HIS A 63 -3.97 -7.94 -32.74
N ALA A 64 -3.08 -8.92 -32.87
CA ALA A 64 -2.18 -9.30 -31.79
C ALA A 64 -1.43 -8.05 -31.29
N PRO A 65 -1.61 -7.63 -30.02
CA PRO A 65 -0.83 -6.53 -29.50
C PRO A 65 0.65 -6.90 -29.57
N TRP A 66 1.50 -5.92 -29.88
CA TRP A 66 2.95 -6.08 -30.04
C TRP A 66 3.66 -6.70 -28.82
N ALA A 67 3.00 -6.73 -27.67
CA ALA A 67 3.37 -7.58 -26.56
C ALA A 67 2.09 -8.05 -25.82
N TYR A 68 1.87 -9.37 -25.79
CA TYR A 68 0.87 -10.00 -24.94
C TYR A 68 1.60 -10.67 -23.77
N PHE A 69 1.54 -10.04 -22.59
CA PHE A 69 2.14 -10.61 -21.38
C PHE A 69 1.13 -11.53 -20.71
N TYR A 70 1.35 -12.83 -20.82
CA TYR A 70 0.60 -13.78 -20.01
C TYR A 70 0.92 -13.56 -18.53
N PRO A 71 -0.07 -13.66 -17.64
CA PRO A 71 0.21 -13.65 -16.22
C PRO A 71 1.21 -14.78 -15.90
N PRO A 72 2.26 -14.52 -15.09
CA PRO A 72 3.20 -15.55 -14.69
C PRO A 72 2.45 -16.70 -14.02
N ARG A 73 2.96 -17.93 -14.18
CA ARG A 73 2.30 -19.17 -13.70
C ARG A 73 1.93 -19.14 -12.21
N LYS A 74 2.59 -18.29 -11.41
CA LYS A 74 2.38 -18.09 -9.97
C LYS A 74 2.02 -16.64 -9.62
N LEU A 75 1.16 -15.99 -10.42
CA LEU A 75 0.79 -14.59 -10.18
C LEU A 75 0.17 -14.36 -8.78
N ARG A 76 -0.53 -15.36 -8.23
CA ARG A 76 -1.14 -15.28 -6.89
C ARG A 76 -0.10 -15.35 -5.77
N ASP A 77 0.90 -16.23 -5.89
CA ASP A 77 2.03 -16.31 -4.96
C ASP A 77 2.88 -15.02 -5.01
N LEU A 78 2.99 -14.42 -6.19
CA LEU A 78 3.64 -13.11 -6.41
C LEU A 78 2.81 -11.95 -5.84
N ARG A 79 1.48 -12.01 -5.94
CA ARG A 79 0.55 -11.08 -5.27
C ARG A 79 0.33 -11.50 -3.82
N ARG A 80 1.36 -11.28 -3.01
CA ARG A 80 1.19 -11.25 -1.54
C ARG A 80 0.10 -10.22 -1.20
N SER A 81 -0.83 -10.58 -0.31
CA SER A 81 -2.02 -9.78 -0.06
C SER A 81 -1.65 -8.32 0.28
N PRO A 82 -2.35 -7.32 -0.27
CA PRO A 82 -2.05 -5.91 -0.02
C PRO A 82 -2.25 -5.50 1.45
N PHE A 83 -2.93 -6.34 2.25
CA PHE A 83 -3.15 -6.14 3.68
C PHE A 83 -2.12 -6.86 4.55
N ALA A 84 -1.23 -7.65 3.95
CA ALA A 84 -0.19 -8.36 4.67
C ALA A 84 1.17 -7.79 4.26
N PHE A 85 1.70 -6.91 5.10
CA PHE A 85 2.94 -6.19 4.85
C PHE A 85 4.15 -7.07 5.21
N TYR A 86 4.37 -8.10 4.40
CA TYR A 86 5.52 -9.01 4.51
C TYR A 86 6.87 -8.39 4.09
N ARG A 87 6.95 -7.07 3.88
CA ARG A 87 8.20 -6.38 3.50
C ARG A 87 9.10 -6.06 4.70
N ILE A 88 8.56 -6.16 5.91
CA ILE A 88 9.24 -5.71 7.14
C ILE A 88 9.85 -6.88 7.91
N ALA A 89 9.27 -8.08 7.80
CA ALA A 89 9.79 -9.29 8.42
C ALA A 89 10.60 -10.12 7.39
N PRO A 90 11.74 -10.74 7.79
CA PRO A 90 12.40 -11.74 6.95
C PRO A 90 11.42 -12.89 6.69
N THR A 91 11.05 -13.11 5.41
CA THR A 91 10.08 -14.15 5.04
C THR A 91 10.76 -15.37 4.45
N LEU A 92 10.33 -16.56 4.88
CA LEU A 92 10.76 -17.84 4.31
C LEU A 92 9.94 -18.29 3.08
N GLY A 93 9.08 -17.43 2.55
CA GLY A 93 8.18 -17.78 1.44
C GLY A 93 6.80 -17.12 1.60
N SER A 94 5.82 -17.61 0.86
CA SER A 94 4.39 -17.36 1.13
C SER A 94 3.93 -18.06 2.43
N ASN A 95 2.75 -17.71 2.96
CA ASN A 95 2.22 -18.38 4.16
C ASN A 95 1.96 -19.87 3.91
N GLU A 96 1.44 -20.21 2.73
CA GLU A 96 1.19 -21.59 2.32
C GLU A 96 2.52 -22.37 2.26
N GLU A 97 3.57 -21.79 1.68
CA GLU A 97 4.91 -22.39 1.64
C GLU A 97 5.52 -22.54 3.04
N GLN A 98 5.21 -21.64 3.97
CA GLN A 98 5.66 -21.73 5.36
C GLN A 98 4.95 -22.86 6.12
N GLU A 99 3.63 -22.99 5.96
CA GLU A 99 2.86 -24.10 6.54
C GLU A 99 3.31 -25.45 5.96
N GLU A 100 3.55 -25.52 4.65
CA GLU A 100 4.11 -26.71 4.00
C GLU A 100 5.49 -27.06 4.58
N SER A 101 6.36 -26.06 4.73
CA SER A 101 7.71 -26.25 5.29
C SER A 101 7.68 -26.68 6.76
N GLU A 102 6.78 -26.15 7.58
CA GLU A 102 6.58 -26.59 8.97
C GLU A 102 6.07 -28.02 9.03
N SER A 103 5.15 -28.40 8.14
CA SER A 103 4.64 -29.78 8.05
C SER A 103 5.73 -30.76 7.61
N ALA A 104 6.56 -30.38 6.64
CA ALA A 104 7.69 -31.16 6.18
C ALA A 104 8.73 -31.36 7.29
N LEU A 105 9.05 -30.30 8.03
CA LEU A 105 9.94 -30.39 9.19
C LEU A 105 9.41 -31.32 10.27
N ALA A 106 8.09 -31.30 10.53
CA ALA A 106 7.49 -32.19 11.52
C ALA A 106 7.67 -33.67 11.14
N ALA A 107 7.57 -34.00 9.85
CA ALA A 107 7.67 -35.36 9.32
C ALA A 107 9.10 -35.94 9.30
N ILE A 108 10.15 -35.11 9.37
CA ILE A 108 11.54 -35.58 9.40
C ILE A 108 11.83 -36.28 10.74
N ILE A 109 12.25 -37.54 10.68
CA ILE A 109 12.70 -38.30 11.85
C ILE A 109 14.15 -37.90 12.13
N CYS A 110 14.45 -37.51 13.37
CA CYS A 110 15.81 -37.22 13.82
C CYS A 110 16.43 -38.48 14.42
N GLU A 111 17.64 -38.83 14.02
CA GLU A 111 18.34 -40.02 14.51
C GLU A 111 19.44 -39.65 15.52
N THR A 112 19.98 -38.42 15.42
CA THR A 112 21.06 -37.94 16.28
C THR A 112 20.60 -36.79 17.20
N PRO A 113 21.23 -36.63 18.39
CA PRO A 113 20.90 -35.54 19.30
C PRO A 113 21.26 -34.15 18.71
N GLU A 114 22.18 -34.09 17.75
CA GLU A 114 22.54 -32.86 17.03
C GLU A 114 21.42 -32.45 16.07
N GLU A 115 20.85 -33.38 15.32
CA GLU A 115 19.70 -33.13 14.43
C GLU A 115 18.46 -32.65 15.20
N GLU A 116 18.23 -33.15 16.41
CA GLU A 116 17.13 -32.67 17.27
C GLU A 116 17.32 -31.20 17.65
N GLN A 117 18.55 -30.79 17.96
CA GLN A 117 18.88 -29.40 18.28
C GLN A 117 18.71 -28.48 17.07
N GLU A 118 19.15 -28.91 15.89
CA GLU A 118 18.96 -28.17 14.65
C GLU A 118 17.47 -28.02 14.30
N LYS A 119 16.71 -29.11 14.40
CA LYS A 119 15.25 -29.09 14.18
C LYS A 119 14.56 -28.14 15.16
N LEU A 120 14.98 -28.11 16.42
CA LEU A 120 14.47 -27.16 17.41
C LEU A 120 14.83 -25.70 17.06
N ALA A 121 16.06 -25.44 16.62
CA ALA A 121 16.49 -24.10 16.20
C ALA A 121 15.66 -23.58 15.03
N ILE A 122 15.44 -24.42 14.01
CA ILE A 122 14.62 -24.08 12.85
C ILE A 122 13.17 -23.83 13.27
N LYS A 123 12.58 -24.70 14.12
CA LYS A 123 11.23 -24.51 14.66
C LYS A 123 11.08 -23.22 15.46
N ASN A 124 12.12 -22.82 16.19
CA ASN A 124 12.12 -21.56 16.92
C ASN A 124 12.17 -20.35 15.98
N CYS A 125 12.87 -20.45 14.85
CA CYS A 125 12.89 -19.41 13.81
C CYS A 125 11.49 -19.17 13.23
N PHE A 126 10.76 -20.23 12.87
CA PHE A 126 9.37 -20.12 12.41
C PHE A 126 8.44 -19.46 13.44
N LYS A 127 8.56 -19.85 14.72
CA LYS A 127 7.81 -19.19 15.82
C LYS A 127 8.11 -17.71 15.95
N GLN A 128 9.37 -17.29 15.77
CA GLN A 128 9.75 -15.88 15.84
C GLN A 128 9.14 -15.09 14.67
N ILE A 129 9.14 -15.66 13.46
CA ILE A 129 8.52 -15.05 12.28
C ILE A 129 7.02 -14.85 12.51
N ASN A 130 6.31 -15.86 13.01
CA ASN A 130 4.88 -15.75 13.34
C ASN A 130 4.61 -14.65 14.38
N LYS A 131 5.43 -14.56 15.43
CA LYS A 131 5.30 -13.52 16.44
C LYS A 131 5.52 -12.11 15.90
N ILE A 132 6.46 -11.94 14.96
CA ILE A 132 6.69 -10.65 14.28
C ILE A 132 5.48 -10.29 13.41
N ASN A 133 4.91 -11.27 12.71
CA ASN A 133 3.69 -11.06 11.92
C ASN A 133 2.50 -10.64 12.79
N ASP A 134 2.31 -11.25 13.96
CA ASP A 134 1.26 -10.87 14.92
C ASP A 134 1.45 -9.43 15.42
N TRP A 135 2.68 -9.05 15.76
CA TRP A 135 3.01 -7.68 16.18
C TRP A 135 2.76 -6.67 15.07
N LEU A 136 3.12 -6.98 13.83
CA LEU A 136 2.82 -6.15 12.68
C LEU A 136 1.31 -5.98 12.50
N GLY A 137 0.54 -7.08 12.58
CA GLY A 137 -0.92 -7.05 12.53
C GLY A 137 -1.51 -6.13 13.61
N PHE A 138 -1.00 -6.20 14.83
CA PHE A 138 -1.43 -5.33 15.92
C PHE A 138 -1.09 -3.85 15.69
N ILE A 139 0.14 -3.54 15.25
CA ILE A 139 0.59 -2.17 14.94
C ILE A 139 -0.27 -1.58 13.83
N ILE A 140 -0.56 -2.36 12.79
CA ILE A 140 -1.41 -1.93 11.68
C ILE A 140 -2.86 -1.73 12.13
N GLY A 141 -3.40 -2.66 12.93
CA GLY A 141 -4.74 -2.50 13.51
C GLY A 141 -4.86 -1.21 14.31
N ARG A 142 -3.84 -0.87 15.11
CA ARG A 142 -3.73 0.41 15.82
C ARG A 142 -3.67 1.60 14.87
N ILE A 143 -2.83 1.55 13.83
CA ILE A 143 -2.72 2.61 12.82
C ILE A 143 -4.07 2.82 12.09
N GLY A 144 -4.76 1.74 11.73
CA GLY A 144 -6.08 1.78 11.12
C GLY A 144 -7.13 2.42 12.02
N GLN A 145 -7.11 2.14 13.33
CA GLN A 145 -7.94 2.82 14.31
C GLN A 145 -7.64 4.32 14.38
N PHE A 146 -6.36 4.72 14.40
CA PHE A 146 -5.97 6.14 14.40
C PHE A 146 -6.33 6.87 13.09
N LEU A 147 -6.35 6.18 11.95
CA LEU A 147 -6.76 6.76 10.66
C LEU A 147 -8.28 6.93 10.53
N GLN A 148 -9.07 6.16 11.29
CA GLN A 148 -10.53 6.29 11.31
C GLN A 148 -11.04 7.48 12.13
N GLY A 149 -10.19 8.12 12.94
CA GLY A 149 -10.52 9.28 13.78
C GLY A 149 -10.22 9.04 15.25
#